data_AF-A0A645JJR5-F1
#
_entry.id   AF-A0A645JJR5-F1
#
_cell.length_a   1.000
_cell.length_b   1.000
_cell.length_c   1.000
_cell.angle_alpha   90.00
_cell.angle_beta   90.00
_cell.angle_gamma   90.00
#
_symmetry.space_group_name_H-M   'P 1'
#
loop_
_entity.id
_entity.type
_entity.pdbx_description
1 polymer ?
#
loop_
_entity_poly.entity_id
_entity_poly.type
_entity_poly.pdbx_seq_one_letter_code
_entity_poly.pdbx_strand_id
1 'polypeptide(L)'
;MLRVGALLRRANIASSRKLSIGALSLDADEHSAYVGAEEIPLTVREFDVLFKLLSYPKKTFTRTQLMDELWGYDTESSPRTVDVYITKLRDKFSACRDFEIVTIHGLGYKAVLK
;
A
#
# COMPACT_ATOMS: atom_id res chain seq x y z
N MET A 1 -22.60 -7.13 -17.18
CA MET A 1 -22.72 -7.67 -15.81
C MET A 1 -21.33 -7.82 -15.21
N LEU A 2 -21.00 -7.09 -14.13
CA LEU A 2 -19.90 -7.39 -13.18
C LEU A 2 -19.90 -6.29 -12.09
N ARG A 3 -20.66 -6.48 -11.02
CA ARG A 3 -20.66 -5.57 -9.84
C ARG A 3 -20.63 -6.29 -8.49
N VAL A 4 -20.50 -7.62 -8.49
CA VAL A 4 -20.54 -8.42 -7.26
C VAL A 4 -19.13 -8.66 -6.70
N GLY A 5 -18.11 -8.89 -7.53
CA GLY A 5 -16.73 -9.12 -7.08
C GLY A 5 -16.08 -7.90 -6.38
N ALA A 6 -16.35 -6.69 -6.85
CA ALA A 6 -15.79 -5.47 -6.25
C ALA A 6 -16.36 -5.15 -4.86
N LEU A 7 -17.62 -5.52 -4.61
CA LEU A 7 -18.27 -5.34 -3.30
C LEU A 7 -17.84 -6.44 -2.32
N LEU A 8 -17.72 -7.68 -2.78
CA LEU A 8 -17.20 -8.79 -1.96
C LEU A 8 -15.75 -8.56 -1.54
N ARG A 9 -14.92 -7.97 -2.42
CA ARG A 9 -13.54 -7.60 -2.07
C ARG A 9 -13.50 -6.53 -0.98
N ARG A 10 -14.36 -5.50 -1.04
CA ARG A 10 -14.45 -4.48 0.04
C ARG A 10 -14.94 -5.07 1.36
N ALA A 11 -15.85 -6.04 1.32
CA ALA A 11 -16.34 -6.74 2.50
C ALA A 11 -15.27 -7.65 3.13
N ASN A 12 -14.43 -8.31 2.32
CA ASN A 12 -13.37 -9.19 2.83
C ASN A 12 -12.13 -8.43 3.33
N ILE A 13 -11.88 -7.22 2.83
CA ILE A 13 -10.82 -6.30 3.34
C ILE A 13 -11.15 -5.78 4.75
N ALA A 14 -12.43 -5.65 5.09
CA ALA A 14 -12.86 -5.15 6.39
C ALA A 14 -12.90 -6.22 7.48
N SER A 15 -13.00 -7.51 7.11
CA SER A 15 -13.09 -8.63 8.07
C SER A 15 -11.86 -9.53 8.10
N SER A 16 -11.02 -9.51 7.07
CA SER A 16 -9.75 -10.22 7.06
C SER A 16 -8.64 -9.18 6.93
N ARG A 17 -7.67 -9.17 7.85
CA ARG A 17 -6.46 -8.33 7.81
C ARG A 17 -5.51 -8.69 6.65
N LYS A 18 -6.05 -9.20 5.54
CA LYS A 18 -5.32 -9.64 4.35
C LYS A 18 -5.84 -8.94 3.09
N LEU A 19 -4.92 -8.60 2.18
CA LEU A 19 -5.23 -8.07 0.85
C LEU A 19 -4.69 -9.02 -0.21
N SER A 20 -5.47 -9.28 -1.25
CA SER A 20 -5.02 -10.04 -2.43
C SER A 20 -5.31 -9.25 -3.70
N ILE A 21 -4.29 -8.99 -4.51
CA ILE A 21 -4.31 -8.22 -5.76
C ILE A 21 -3.47 -8.96 -6.80
N GLY A 22 -4.11 -9.67 -7.74
CA GLY A 22 -3.39 -10.50 -8.70
C GLY A 22 -2.54 -11.54 -7.99
N ALA A 23 -1.24 -11.56 -8.24
CA ALA A 23 -0.26 -12.40 -7.56
C ALA A 23 0.21 -11.81 -6.22
N LEU A 24 -0.02 -10.51 -5.95
CA LEU A 24 0.33 -9.90 -4.67
C LEU A 24 -0.65 -10.34 -3.57
N SER A 25 -0.10 -10.81 -2.46
CA SER A 25 -0.82 -10.97 -1.19
C SER A 25 -0.11 -10.19 -0.09
N LEU A 26 -0.90 -9.56 0.79
CA LEU A 26 -0.43 -8.86 1.97
C LEU A 26 -1.18 -9.40 3.18
N ASP A 27 -0.47 -9.65 4.26
CA ASP A 27 -1.04 -10.11 5.53
C ASP A 27 -0.61 -9.15 6.64
N ALA A 28 -1.57 -8.42 7.23
CA ALA A 28 -1.30 -7.44 8.27
C ALA A 28 -1.20 -8.07 9.67
N ASP A 29 -1.58 -9.33 9.86
CA ASP A 29 -1.26 -10.05 11.10
C ASP A 29 0.22 -10.42 11.11
N GLU A 30 0.72 -10.90 9.98
CA GLU A 30 2.12 -11.30 9.81
C GLU A 30 3.06 -10.12 9.43
N HIS A 31 2.51 -9.00 8.98
CA HIS A 31 3.24 -7.91 8.30
C HIS A 31 4.08 -8.41 7.11
N SER A 32 3.56 -9.39 6.39
CA SER A 32 4.23 -10.09 5.31
C SER A 32 3.61 -9.75 3.95
N ALA A 33 4.44 -9.76 2.91
CA ALA A 33 4.03 -9.50 1.53
C ALA A 33 4.59 -10.60 0.63
N TYR A 34 3.75 -11.18 -0.22
CA TYR A 34 4.18 -12.20 -1.19
C TYR A 34 3.73 -11.84 -2.59
N VAL A 35 4.58 -12.13 -3.58
CA VAL A 35 4.20 -12.12 -5.00
C VAL A 35 4.25 -13.57 -5.49
N GLY A 36 3.08 -14.16 -5.71
CA GLY A 36 2.96 -15.60 -5.92
C GLY A 36 3.33 -16.36 -4.65
N ALA A 37 4.42 -17.12 -4.70
CA ALA A 37 4.96 -17.88 -3.57
C ALA A 37 6.23 -17.25 -2.97
N GLU A 38 6.74 -16.16 -3.55
CA GLU A 38 7.96 -15.50 -3.11
C GLU A 38 7.62 -14.40 -2.10
N GLU A 39 8.24 -14.43 -0.93
CA GLU A 39 8.13 -13.36 0.06
C GLU A 39 8.98 -12.16 -0.36
N ILE A 40 8.36 -10.98 -0.37
CA ILE A 40 9.04 -9.71 -0.59
C ILE A 40 9.37 -9.13 0.80
N PRO A 41 10.65 -9.06 1.20
CA PRO A 41 11.01 -8.60 2.54
C PRO A 41 10.69 -7.12 2.70
N LEU A 42 9.81 -6.79 3.63
CA LEU A 42 9.43 -5.43 3.98
C LEU A 42 9.76 -5.15 5.45
N THR A 43 10.21 -3.93 5.72
CA THR A 43 10.10 -3.38 7.07
C THR A 43 8.62 -3.13 7.40
N VAL A 44 8.29 -3.08 8.70
CA VAL A 44 6.94 -2.74 9.17
C VAL A 44 6.41 -1.46 8.49
N ARG A 45 7.26 -0.43 8.36
CA ARG A 45 6.87 0.84 7.73
C ARG A 45 6.64 0.76 6.23
N GLU A 46 7.44 -0.01 5.51
CA GLU A 46 7.18 -0.24 4.08
C GLU A 46 5.86 -0.99 3.90
N PHE A 47 5.60 -2.01 4.73
CA PHE A 47 4.34 -2.74 4.74
C PHE A 47 3.17 -1.81 5.01
N ASP A 48 3.22 -1.01 6.08
CA ASP A 48 2.16 -0.07 6.47
C ASP A 48 1.80 0.89 5.33
N VAL A 49 2.81 1.52 4.70
CA VAL A 49 2.61 2.44 3.57
C VAL A 49 1.94 1.72 2.40
N LEU A 50 2.45 0.55 2.02
CA LEU A 50 1.92 -0.22 0.91
C LEU A 50 0.48 -0.68 1.17
N PHE A 51 0.25 -1.28 2.33
CA PHE A 51 -1.04 -1.79 2.78
C PHE A 51 -2.06 -0.67 2.83
N LYS A 52 -1.69 0.51 3.34
CA LYS A 52 -2.56 1.69 3.37
C LYS A 52 -2.99 2.12 1.98
N LEU A 53 -2.04 2.29 1.05
CA LEU A 53 -2.34 2.73 -0.31
C LEU A 53 -3.22 1.72 -1.05
N LEU A 54 -2.94 0.42 -0.88
CA LEU A 54 -3.66 -0.66 -1.55
C LEU A 54 -5.01 -1.02 -0.93
N SER A 55 -5.23 -0.66 0.34
CA SER A 55 -6.54 -0.72 0.99
C SER A 55 -7.54 0.28 0.39
N TYR A 56 -7.04 1.38 -0.17
CA TYR A 56 -7.85 2.45 -0.77
C TYR A 56 -7.37 2.78 -2.19
N PRO A 57 -7.48 1.84 -3.14
CA PRO A 57 -6.97 2.05 -4.49
C PRO A 57 -7.66 3.26 -5.13
N LYS A 58 -6.88 4.02 -5.90
CA LYS A 58 -7.23 5.30 -6.55
C LYS A 58 -7.45 6.49 -5.61
N LYS A 59 -7.47 6.30 -4.28
CA LYS A 59 -7.50 7.41 -3.31
C LYS A 59 -6.11 8.03 -3.20
N THR A 60 -6.04 9.34 -3.31
CA THR A 60 -4.81 10.10 -3.06
C THR A 60 -4.68 10.39 -1.57
N PHE A 61 -3.52 10.06 -1.02
CA PHE A 61 -3.10 10.49 0.32
C PHE A 61 -2.01 11.54 0.18
N THR A 62 -2.12 12.62 0.96
CA THR A 62 -1.05 13.61 1.03
C THR A 62 0.15 13.04 1.79
N ARG A 63 1.33 13.62 1.58
CA ARG A 63 2.52 13.23 2.36
C ARG A 63 2.31 13.40 3.86
N THR A 64 1.68 14.51 4.26
CA THR A 64 1.35 14.78 5.66
C THR A 64 0.35 13.75 6.20
N GLN A 65 -0.69 13.38 5.45
CA GLN A 65 -1.62 12.33 5.87
C GLN A 65 -0.91 10.98 6.09
N LEU A 66 -0.04 10.58 5.15
CA LEU A 66 0.73 9.34 5.30
C LEU A 66 1.70 9.41 6.48
N MET A 67 2.27 10.59 6.74
CA MET A 67 3.15 10.83 7.90
C MET A 67 2.36 10.71 9.21
N ASP A 68 1.32 11.52 9.37
CA ASP A 68 0.52 11.61 10.59
C ASP A 68 -0.12 10.27 10.95
N GLU A 69 -0.65 9.53 9.95
CA GLU A 69 -1.34 8.27 10.19
C GLU A 69 -0.38 7.12 10.52
N LEU A 70 0.83 7.10 9.96
CA LEU A 70 1.75 5.96 10.10
C LEU A 70 2.81 6.21 11.17
N TRP A 71 3.38 7.41 11.23
CA TRP A 71 4.39 7.77 12.22
C TRP A 71 3.82 8.44 13.49
N GLY A 72 2.61 9.00 13.42
CA GLY A 72 1.99 9.75 14.51
C GLY A 72 2.24 11.26 14.41
N TYR A 73 1.71 12.02 15.39
CA TYR A 73 1.83 13.50 15.41
C TYR A 73 3.15 14.01 16.00
N ASP A 74 3.84 13.22 16.83
CA ASP A 74 5.05 13.62 17.58
C ASP A 74 6.38 13.18 16.93
N THR A 75 6.35 12.84 15.64
CA THR A 75 7.56 12.46 14.90
C THR A 75 8.33 13.70 14.44
N GLU A 76 9.61 13.78 14.77
CA GLU A 76 10.55 14.76 14.17
C GLU A 76 10.80 14.53 12.66
N SER A 77 10.29 13.42 12.11
CA SER A 77 10.44 13.08 10.70
C SER A 77 9.61 14.00 9.80
N SER A 78 10.26 14.55 8.78
CA SER A 78 9.60 15.34 7.74
C SER A 78 8.63 14.49 6.89
N PRO A 79 7.52 15.05 6.36
CA PRO A 79 6.68 14.40 5.35
C PRO A 79 7.45 13.89 4.12
N ARG A 80 8.66 14.42 3.88
CA ARG A 80 9.60 13.94 2.85
C ARG A 80 10.11 12.53 3.09
N THR A 81 10.12 12.07 4.33
CA THR A 81 10.50 10.70 4.68
C THR A 81 9.62 9.68 3.97
N VAL A 82 8.34 9.99 3.74
CA VAL A 82 7.42 9.15 2.95
C VAL A 82 8.01 8.86 1.56
N ASP A 83 8.64 9.85 0.93
CA ASP A 83 9.20 9.72 -0.42
C ASP A 83 10.25 8.59 -0.48
N VAL A 84 11.05 8.41 0.58
CA VAL A 84 12.05 7.34 0.69
C VAL A 84 11.38 5.97 0.68
N TYR A 85 10.30 5.79 1.43
CA TYR A 85 9.55 4.53 1.46
C TYR A 85 8.87 4.25 0.12
N ILE A 86 8.36 5.27 -0.56
CA ILE A 86 7.76 5.10 -1.90
C ILE A 86 8.82 4.64 -2.91
N THR A 87 10.03 5.21 -2.88
CA THR A 87 11.12 4.75 -3.75
C THR A 87 11.47 3.29 -3.47
N LYS A 88 11.71 2.94 -2.20
CA LYS A 88 12.01 1.54 -1.81
C LYS A 88 10.92 0.57 -2.23
N LEU A 89 9.65 0.93 -2.05
CA LEU A 89 8.52 0.10 -2.46
C LEU A 89 8.48 -0.09 -3.99
N ARG A 90 8.71 0.98 -4.78
CA ARG A 90 8.78 0.84 -6.24
C ARG A 90 9.91 -0.07 -6.68
N ASP A 91 11.07 0.00 -6.03
CA ASP A 91 12.22 -0.84 -6.35
C ASP A 91 11.92 -2.31 -6.02
N LYS A 92 11.42 -2.59 -4.80
CA LYS A 92 11.07 -3.94 -4.34
C LYS A 92 9.96 -4.60 -5.16
N PHE A 93 8.99 -3.83 -5.64
CA PHE A 93 7.88 -4.32 -6.44
C PHE A 93 8.03 -4.04 -7.93
N SER A 94 9.24 -3.73 -8.41
CA SER A 94 9.50 -3.38 -9.81
C SER A 94 9.11 -4.48 -10.81
N ALA A 95 9.17 -5.75 -10.40
CA ALA A 95 8.74 -6.91 -11.19
C ALA A 95 7.23 -7.20 -11.09
N CYS A 96 6.54 -6.65 -10.08
CA CYS A 96 5.11 -6.86 -9.86
C CYS A 96 4.29 -5.91 -10.74
N ARG A 97 3.38 -6.47 -11.55
CA ARG A 97 2.56 -5.69 -12.49
C ARG A 97 1.11 -5.49 -12.05
N ASP A 98 0.71 -6.08 -10.92
CA ASP A 98 -0.68 -6.07 -10.45
C ASP A 98 -1.11 -4.73 -9.84
N PHE A 99 -0.15 -3.85 -9.54
CA PHE A 99 -0.41 -2.51 -9.05
C PHE A 99 0.68 -1.53 -9.46
N GLU A 100 0.42 -0.25 -9.26
CA GLU A 100 1.40 0.82 -9.44
C GLU A 100 1.18 1.90 -8.37
N ILE A 101 2.26 2.38 -7.75
CA ILE A 101 2.24 3.55 -6.89
C ILE A 101 2.50 4.79 -7.73
N VAL A 102 1.49 5.65 -7.87
CA VAL A 102 1.52 6.86 -8.71
C VAL A 102 1.79 8.09 -7.84
N THR A 103 2.72 8.94 -8.29
CA THR A 103 2.97 10.25 -7.69
C THR A 103 1.90 11.23 -8.17
N ILE A 104 1.25 11.93 -7.25
CA ILE A 104 0.45 13.12 -7.54
C ILE A 104 1.31 14.34 -7.19
N HIS A 105 1.83 15.02 -8.22
CA HIS A 105 2.73 16.15 -8.07
C HIS A 105 2.13 17.23 -7.17
N GLY A 106 2.94 17.74 -6.23
CA GLY A 106 2.51 18.74 -5.25
C GLY A 106 1.61 18.21 -4.11
N LEU A 107 1.16 16.95 -4.16
CA LEU A 107 0.17 16.45 -3.20
C LEU A 107 0.66 15.22 -2.42
N GLY A 108 0.99 14.13 -3.10
CA GLY A 108 1.34 12.88 -2.44
C GLY A 108 1.25 11.68 -3.36
N TYR A 109 0.62 10.60 -2.89
CA TYR A 109 0.67 9.29 -3.54
C TYR A 109 -0.69 8.60 -3.55
N LYS A 110 -0.89 7.74 -4.55
CA LYS A 110 -2.00 6.79 -4.62
C LYS A 110 -1.51 5.47 -5.21
N ALA A 111 -2.14 4.37 -4.84
CA ALA A 111 -1.97 3.12 -5.58
C ALA A 111 -3.10 2.94 -6.61
N VAL A 112 -2.78 2.41 -7.77
CA VAL A 112 -3.75 1.95 -8.78
C VAL A 112 -3.54 0.47 -9.01
N LEU A 113 -4.62 -0.30 -9.08
CA LEU A 113 -4.57 -1.72 -9.41
C LEU A 113 -4.59 -1.88 -10.94
N LYS A 114 -3.88 -2.87 -11.45
CA LYS A 114 -3.79 -3.19 -12.87
C LYS A 114 -4.47 -4.51 -13.19
#